data_AF-A0A523JTK3-F1
#
_entry.id   AF-A0A523JTK3-F1
#
_cell.length_a   1.000
_cell.length_b   1.000
_cell.length_c   1.000
_cell.angle_alpha   90.00
_cell.angle_beta   90.00
_cell.angle_gamma   90.00
#
_symmetry.space_group_name_H-M   'P 1'
#
loop_
_entity.id
_entity.type
_entity.pdbx_description
1 polymer ?
#
loop_
_entity_poly.entity_id
_entity_poly.type
_entity_poly.pdbx_seq_one_letter_code
_entity_poly.pdbx_strand_id
1 'polypeptide(L)' 'AAHKASPGDRLIICTYAVMSEQEVRAHRPRLVYLNEHNEITRTANTIPVQAA' A
#
# COMPACT_ATOMS: atom_id res chain seq x y z
N ALA A 1 6.35 14.23 -12.60
CA ALA A 1 5.79 12.87 -12.42
C ALA A 1 5.75 12.08 -13.72
N ALA A 2 5.24 12.64 -14.83
CA ALA A 2 5.09 11.93 -16.11
C ALA A 2 6.40 11.39 -16.74
N HIS A 3 7.58 11.90 -16.39
CA HIS A 3 8.87 11.33 -16.82
C HIS A 3 9.38 10.18 -15.93
N LYS A 4 8.62 9.78 -14.91
CA LYS A 4 8.99 8.75 -13.92
C LYS A 4 8.17 7.48 -14.02
N ALA A 5 7.13 7.48 -14.85
CA ALA A 5 6.29 6.33 -15.14
C ALA A 5 5.66 6.50 -16.53
N SER A 6 5.45 5.39 -17.24
CA SER A 6 4.80 5.31 -18.53
C SER A 6 3.45 4.60 -18.42
N PRO A 7 2.51 4.80 -19.37
CA PRO A 7 1.30 4.00 -19.43
C PRO A 7 1.63 2.49 -19.45
N GLY A 8 1.00 1.74 -18.55
CA GLY A 8 1.23 0.29 -18.38
C GLY A 8 2.18 -0.08 -17.23
N ASP A 9 2.93 0.88 -16.68
CA ASP A 9 3.76 0.61 -15.50
C ASP A 9 2.89 0.25 -14.29
N ARG A 10 3.27 -0.82 -13.58
CA ARG A 10 2.66 -1.18 -12.31
C ARG A 10 3.40 -0.49 -11.17
N LEU A 11 2.70 0.37 -10.46
CA LEU A 11 3.27 1.17 -9.36
C LEU A 11 2.68 0.76 -8.00
N ILE A 12 3.46 0.95 -6.95
CA ILE A 12 3.00 0.94 -5.56
C ILE A 12 3.03 2.38 -5.06
N ILE A 13 1.91 2.88 -4.53
CA ILE A 13 1.78 4.24 -4.00
C ILE A 13 1.64 4.15 -2.48
N CYS A 14 2.52 4.82 -1.75
CA CYS A 14 2.53 4.86 -0.28
C CYS A 14 2.40 6.28 0.22
N THR A 15 1.65 6.44 1.31
CA THR A 15 1.57 7.68 2.10
C THR A 15 2.13 7.43 3.49
N TYR A 16 2.89 8.38 4.01
CA TYR A 16 3.53 8.27 5.33
C TYR A 16 3.05 9.40 6.24
N ALA A 17 3.04 9.15 7.54
CA ALA A 17 2.73 10.13 8.56
C ALA A 17 3.70 9.96 9.73
N VAL A 18 4.02 11.06 10.40
CA VAL A 18 4.78 11.03 11.65
C VAL A 18 3.84 10.61 12.77
N MET A 19 4.29 9.67 13.60
CA MET A 19 3.53 9.10 14.71
C MET A 19 4.48 8.85 15.87
N SER A 20 3.99 8.97 17.09
CA SER A 20 4.67 8.48 18.29
C SER A 20 4.72 6.95 18.30
N GLU A 21 5.62 6.38 19.09
CA GLU A 21 5.70 4.92 19.23
C GLU A 21 4.40 4.28 19.70
N GLN A 22 3.63 4.98 20.55
CA GLN A 22 2.34 4.49 21.03
C GLN A 22 1.32 4.42 19.91
N GLU A 23 1.27 5.42 19.04
CA GLU A 23 0.37 5.46 17.89
C GLU A 23 0.74 4.39 16.87
N VAL A 24 2.04 4.19 16.59
CA VAL A 24 2.52 3.16 15.66
C VAL A 24 2.09 1.76 16.10
N ARG A 25 2.17 1.44 17.39
CA ARG A 25 1.76 0.13 17.93
C ARG A 25 0.29 -0.19 17.68
N ALA A 26 -0.57 0.82 17.67
CA ALA A 26 -2.01 0.68 17.43
C ALA A 26 -2.41 0.93 15.96
N HIS A 27 -1.48 1.40 15.13
CA HIS A 27 -1.79 1.83 13.77
C HIS A 27 -2.23 0.64 12.89
N ARG A 28 -3.33 0.84 12.18
CA ARG A 28 -3.87 -0.10 11.20
C ARG A 28 -3.80 0.56 9.81
N PRO A 29 -2.76 0.29 9.01
CA PRO A 29 -2.63 0.91 7.69
C PRO A 29 -3.79 0.47 6.79
N ARG A 30 -4.09 1.24 5.75
CA ARG A 30 -5.06 0.84 4.73
C ARG A 30 -4.32 0.33 3.50
N LEU A 31 -4.45 -0.96 3.22
CA LEU A 31 -3.90 -1.61 2.04
C LEU A 31 -5.01 -1.81 1.02
N VAL A 32 -4.80 -1.38 -0.22
CA VAL A 32 -5.73 -1.55 -1.33
C VAL A 32 -5.01 -2.31 -2.43
N TYR A 33 -5.52 -3.49 -2.76
CA TYR A 33 -5.00 -4.34 -3.82
C TYR A 33 -5.86 -4.17 -5.06
N LEU A 34 -5.20 -3.97 -6.20
CA LEU A 34 -5.82 -3.77 -7.50
C LEU A 34 -5.48 -4.92 -8.45
N ASN A 35 -6.39 -5.24 -9.37
CA ASN A 35 -6.09 -6.13 -10.52
C ASN A 35 -5.43 -5.35 -11.67
N GLU A 36 -5.17 -6.03 -12.78
CA GLU A 36 -4.63 -5.44 -14.02
C GLU A 36 -5.50 -4.35 -14.64
N HIS A 37 -6.78 -4.27 -14.29
CA HIS A 37 -7.72 -3.25 -14.76
C HIS A 37 -7.88 -2.07 -13.78
N ASN A 38 -7.04 -2.00 -12.74
CA ASN A 38 -7.12 -1.03 -11.66
C ASN A 38 -8.42 -1.10 -10.83
N GLU A 39 -9.08 -2.25 -10.81
CA GLU A 39 -10.25 -2.50 -9.97
C GLU A 39 -9.81 -3.05 -8.61
N ILE A 40 -10.52 -2.66 -7.54
CA ILE A 40 -10.22 -3.12 -6.18
C ILE A 40 -10.63 -4.58 -6.04
N THR A 41 -9.65 -5.46 -5.81
CA THR A 41 -9.87 -6.88 -5.56
C THR A 41 -9.89 -7.22 -4.07
N ARG A 42 -9.16 -6.47 -3.26
CA ARG A 42 -9.07 -6.70 -1.81
C ARG A 42 -8.67 -5.43 -1.08
N THR A 43 -9.20 -5.24 0.12
CA THR A 43 -8.67 -4.29 1.11
C THR A 43 -8.23 -5.04 2.36
N ALA A 44 -7.18 -4.55 3.02
CA ALA A 44 -6.65 -5.14 4.25
C ALA A 44 -6.04 -4.08 5.15
N ASN A 45 -5.78 -4.45 6.40
CA ASN A 45 -5.09 -3.59 7.37
C ASN A 45 -3.89 -4.26 8.06
N THR A 46 -3.44 -5.38 7.49
CA THR A 46 -2.26 -6.14 7.93
C THR A 46 -1.65 -6.85 6.73
N ILE A 47 -0.34 -7.08 6.79
CA ILE A 47 0.40 -7.86 5.81
C ILE A 47 0.75 -9.19 6.48
N PRO A 48 0.44 -10.34 5.88
CA PRO A 48 0.77 -11.64 6.45
C PRO A 48 2.29 -11.80 6.55
N VAL A 49 2.74 -12.53 7.58
CA VAL A 49 4.15 -12.90 7.74
C VAL A 49 4.55 -13.81 6.59
N GLN A 50 5.65 -13.47 5.91
CA GLN A 50 6.20 -14.31 4.86
C GLN A 50 7.08 -15.39 5.49
N ALA A 51 6.83 -16.66 5.16
CA ALA A 51 7.69 -17.78 5.54
C ALA A 51 8.98 -17.80 4.70
N ALA A 52 10.05 -18.37 5.24
CA ALA A 52 11.37 -18.48 4.61
C ALA A 52 11.42 -19.52 3.50
#